data_AF-A0A9D2LSP1-F1
#
_entry.id   AF-A0A9D2LSP1-F1
#
_cell.length_a   1.000
_cell.length_b   1.000
_cell.length_c   1.000
_cell.angle_alpha   90.00
_cell.angle_beta   90.00
_cell.angle_gamma   90.00
#
_symmetry.space_group_name_H-M   'P 1'
#
loop_
_entity.id
_entity.type
_entity.pdbx_description
1 polymer ?
#
loop_
_entity_poly.entity_id
_entity_poly.type
_entity_poly.pdbx_seq_one_letter_code
_entity_poly.pdbx_strand_id
1 'polypeptide(L)'
;IGWKAGLFVSIIFFIGTKNINSGSLGFGSYALFRLPENLYKGYIATYLGFTDPGFASTDYFSLFPWFFLFLSGYFLYRLFREKGWLSKLKRKAPGKSVLAFMGRHSLIFYLLHQPCLLLLMELYNIVSPL
;
A
#
# COMPACT_ATOMS: atom_id res chain seq x y z
N ILE A 1 -9.87 24.09 -5.33
CA ILE A 1 -8.79 23.46 -4.52
C ILE A 1 -7.59 23.20 -5.42
N GLY A 2 -6.42 23.75 -5.10
CA GLY A 2 -5.21 23.50 -5.89
C GLY A 2 -4.71 22.05 -5.74
N TRP A 3 -4.09 21.49 -6.77
CA TRP A 3 -3.57 20.12 -6.75
C TRP A 3 -2.50 19.88 -5.66
N LYS A 4 -1.78 20.93 -5.23
CA LYS A 4 -0.88 20.90 -4.06
C LYS A 4 -1.63 20.65 -2.75
N ALA A 5 -2.78 21.31 -2.56
CA ALA A 5 -3.65 21.07 -1.43
C ALA A 5 -4.24 19.65 -1.50
N GLY A 6 -4.60 19.18 -2.70
CA GLY A 6 -5.02 17.79 -2.93
C GLY A 6 -3.98 16.78 -2.46
N LEU A 7 -2.69 16.99 -2.78
CA LEU A 7 -1.59 16.15 -2.31
C LEU A 7 -1.55 16.11 -0.78
N PHE A 8 -1.51 17.27 -0.13
CA PHE A 8 -1.41 17.34 1.33
C PHE A 8 -2.61 16.68 2.03
N VAL A 9 -3.82 16.98 1.57
CA VAL A 9 -5.05 16.39 2.09
C VAL A 9 -5.05 14.87 1.93
N SER A 10 -4.67 14.35 0.76
CA SER A 10 -4.61 12.90 0.54
C SER A 10 -3.58 12.19 1.44
N ILE A 11 -2.43 12.82 1.71
CA ILE A 11 -1.43 12.27 2.63
C ILE A 11 -1.97 12.23 4.06
N ILE A 12 -2.63 13.31 4.52
CA ILE A 12 -3.25 13.34 5.85
C ILE A 12 -4.30 12.25 5.99
N PHE A 13 -5.20 12.12 5.01
CA PHE A 13 -6.21 11.07 5.03
C PHE A 13 -5.60 9.68 5.01
N PHE A 14 -4.55 9.44 4.23
CA PHE A 14 -3.84 8.17 4.25
C PHE A 14 -3.29 7.85 5.64
N ILE A 15 -2.58 8.80 6.26
CA ILE A 15 -2.00 8.62 7.59
C ILE A 15 -3.10 8.37 8.62
N GLY A 16 -4.19 9.14 8.60
CA GLY A 16 -5.30 8.98 9.55
C GLY A 16 -6.09 7.70 9.37
N THR A 17 -6.19 7.16 8.16
CA THR A 17 -6.94 5.93 7.88
C THR A 17 -6.09 4.67 7.90
N LYS A 18 -4.76 4.77 7.98
CA LYS A 18 -3.85 3.62 7.85
C LYS A 18 -4.11 2.50 8.86
N ASN A 19 -4.58 2.85 10.05
CA ASN A 19 -4.90 1.92 11.13
C ASN A 19 -6.35 1.41 11.13
N ILE A 20 -7.18 1.71 10.11
CA ILE A 20 -8.58 1.25 10.10
C ILE A 20 -8.65 -0.28 10.23
N ASN A 21 -7.72 -1.02 9.64
CA ASN A 21 -7.66 -2.48 9.73
C ASN A 21 -7.48 -3.00 11.16
N SER A 22 -6.92 -2.19 12.07
CA SER A 22 -6.72 -2.54 13.47
C SER A 22 -7.79 -1.98 14.41
N GLY A 23 -8.91 -1.48 13.87
CA GLY A 23 -10.01 -0.95 14.70
C GLY A 23 -9.90 0.53 15.04
N SER A 24 -8.96 1.29 14.45
CA SER A 24 -8.69 2.66 14.88
C SER A 24 -8.33 3.62 13.74
N LEU A 25 -8.57 4.91 13.95
CA LEU A 25 -7.98 5.97 13.14
C LEU A 25 -6.64 6.36 13.74
N GLY A 26 -5.62 6.47 12.90
CA GLY A 26 -4.26 6.77 13.30
C GLY A 26 -3.21 6.05 12.46
N PHE A 27 -1.96 6.11 12.93
CA PHE A 27 -0.80 5.61 12.20
C PHE A 27 0.18 4.92 13.15
N GLY A 28 0.57 3.68 12.80
CA GLY A 28 1.50 2.89 13.61
C GLY A 28 0.91 2.60 14.98
N SER A 29 1.66 2.90 16.05
CA SER A 29 1.21 2.67 17.43
C SER A 29 0.24 3.73 17.97
N TYR A 30 0.03 4.83 17.24
CA TYR A 30 -0.82 5.93 17.70
C TYR A 30 -2.25 5.74 17.20
N ALA A 31 -3.18 5.47 18.12
CA ALA A 31 -4.62 5.43 17.87
C ALA A 31 -5.29 6.72 18.36
N LEU A 32 -5.76 7.55 17.43
CA LEU A 32 -6.47 8.80 17.71
C LEU A 32 -7.92 8.53 18.14
N PHE A 33 -8.58 7.59 17.47
CA PHE A 33 -9.98 7.27 17.71
C PHE A 33 -10.26 5.79 17.44
N ARG A 34 -10.99 5.13 18.32
CA ARG A 34 -11.43 3.74 18.11
C ARG A 34 -12.74 3.71 17.36
N LEU A 35 -12.82 2.87 16.34
CA LEU A 35 -13.99 2.73 15.49
C LEU A 35 -14.97 1.71 16.10
N PRO A 36 -16.29 1.92 15.94
CA PRO A 36 -17.29 1.00 16.47
C PRO A 36 -17.23 -0.37 15.77
N GLU A 37 -17.32 -1.44 16.56
CA GLU A 37 -17.19 -2.83 16.10
C GLU A 37 -18.24 -3.23 15.04
N ASN A 38 -19.40 -2.57 15.04
CA ASN A 38 -20.45 -2.82 14.05
C ASN A 38 -20.01 -2.53 12.61
N LEU A 39 -18.97 -1.71 12.40
CA LEU A 39 -18.39 -1.45 11.08
C LEU A 39 -17.60 -2.64 10.54
N TYR A 40 -17.12 -3.55 11.39
CA TYR A 40 -16.25 -4.66 11.03
C TYR A 40 -17.03 -5.96 10.77
N LYS A 41 -18.24 -5.82 10.22
CA LYS A 41 -19.14 -6.95 9.97
C LYS A 41 -19.35 -7.13 8.48
N GLY A 42 -18.99 -8.31 7.98
CA GLY A 42 -19.30 -8.75 6.62
C GLY A 42 -18.29 -8.30 5.55
N TYR A 43 -18.32 -9.01 4.42
CA TYR A 43 -17.31 -8.90 3.38
C TYR A 43 -17.24 -7.53 2.69
N ILE A 44 -18.37 -6.83 2.54
CA ILE A 44 -18.38 -5.49 1.91
C ILE A 44 -17.57 -4.50 2.74
N ALA A 45 -17.73 -4.54 4.07
CA ALA A 45 -17.00 -3.69 4.98
C ALA A 45 -15.50 -4.03 4.98
N THR A 46 -15.16 -5.32 4.88
CA THR A 46 -13.80 -5.79 4.66
C THR A 46 -13.20 -5.17 3.40
N TYR A 47 -13.88 -5.14 2.25
CA TYR A 47 -13.30 -4.49 1.05
C TYR A 47 -12.98 -3.01 1.26
N LEU A 48 -13.83 -2.28 1.99
CA LEU A 48 -13.61 -0.86 2.29
C LEU A 48 -12.43 -0.64 3.25
N GLY A 49 -12.19 -1.58 4.16
CA GLY A 49 -11.07 -1.55 5.10
C GLY A 49 -11.42 -2.01 6.51
N PHE A 50 -12.70 -2.19 6.81
CA PHE A 50 -13.18 -2.67 8.10
C PHE A 50 -13.20 -4.20 8.08
N THR A 51 -12.02 -4.79 8.25
CA THR A 51 -11.80 -6.23 8.11
C THR A 51 -12.61 -7.04 9.12
N ASP A 52 -13.45 -7.95 8.63
CA ASP A 52 -14.16 -8.91 9.47
C ASP A 52 -13.15 -9.78 10.27
N PRO A 53 -13.37 -10.04 11.57
CA PRO A 53 -12.46 -10.84 12.39
C PRO A 53 -12.19 -12.26 11.85
N GLY A 54 -13.13 -12.83 11.10
CA GLY A 54 -12.97 -14.14 10.47
C GLY A 54 -12.18 -14.13 9.16
N PHE A 55 -11.82 -12.95 8.65
CA PHE A 55 -11.10 -12.79 7.40
C PHE A 55 -9.63 -12.43 7.64
N ALA A 56 -8.74 -13.31 7.21
CA ALA A 56 -7.31 -13.07 7.18
C ALA A 56 -6.77 -13.44 5.80
N SER A 57 -6.00 -12.53 5.21
CA SER A 57 -5.23 -12.80 3.99
C SER A 57 -3.94 -12.01 4.03
N THR A 58 -2.85 -12.67 3.66
CA THR A 58 -1.51 -12.08 3.61
C THR A 58 -1.40 -10.97 2.56
N ASP A 59 -2.28 -10.98 1.55
CA ASP A 59 -2.33 -10.01 0.46
C ASP A 59 -3.51 -9.04 0.55
N TYR A 60 -4.09 -8.87 1.74
CA TYR A 60 -5.22 -7.97 1.89
C TYR A 60 -4.78 -6.51 2.02
N PHE A 61 -5.25 -5.68 1.08
CA PHE A 61 -5.06 -4.24 1.06
C PHE A 61 -6.41 -3.52 1.08
N SER A 62 -6.63 -2.74 2.12
CA SER A 62 -7.89 -2.04 2.37
C SER A 62 -8.11 -0.86 1.45
N LEU A 63 -9.31 -0.72 0.90
CA LEU A 63 -9.55 0.32 -0.09
C LEU A 63 -9.33 1.74 0.45
N PHE A 64 -9.83 2.08 1.63
CA PHE A 64 -9.77 3.46 2.15
C PHE A 64 -8.34 4.02 2.25
N PRO A 65 -7.40 3.40 3.00
CA PRO A 65 -6.05 3.95 3.09
C PRO A 65 -5.37 3.98 1.74
N TRP A 66 -5.44 2.87 1.00
CA TRP A 66 -4.72 2.74 -0.27
C TRP A 66 -5.27 3.65 -1.37
N PHE A 67 -6.56 3.98 -1.34
CA PHE A 67 -7.16 4.98 -2.22
C PHE A 67 -6.57 6.38 -1.99
N PHE A 68 -6.39 6.80 -0.74
CA PHE A 68 -5.77 8.09 -0.44
C PHE A 68 -4.28 8.11 -0.82
N LEU A 69 -3.58 6.99 -0.65
CA LEU A 69 -2.21 6.85 -1.14
C LEU A 69 -2.13 6.92 -2.67
N PHE A 70 -3.07 6.30 -3.38
CA PHE A 70 -3.17 6.41 -4.82
C PHE A 70 -3.40 7.86 -5.27
N LEU A 71 -4.31 8.58 -4.61
CA LEU A 71 -4.55 10.00 -4.86
C LEU A 71 -3.30 10.85 -4.60
N SER A 72 -2.53 10.57 -3.55
CA SER A 72 -1.28 11.29 -3.29
C SER A 72 -0.28 11.07 -4.43
N GLY A 73 -0.14 9.84 -4.93
CA GLY A 73 0.66 9.52 -6.11
C GLY A 73 0.19 10.26 -7.37
N TYR A 74 -1.12 10.35 -7.58
CA TYR A 74 -1.71 11.10 -8.70
C TYR A 74 -1.39 12.61 -8.64
N PHE A 75 -1.52 13.23 -7.47
CA PHE A 75 -1.16 14.65 -7.31
C PHE A 75 0.36 14.87 -7.37
N LEU A 76 1.16 13.93 -6.85
CA LEU A 76 2.61 13.96 -6.94
C LEU A 76 3.09 13.88 -8.39
N TYR A 77 2.44 13.06 -9.22
CA TYR A 77 2.70 13.01 -10.66
C TYR A 77 2.50 14.38 -11.33
N ARG A 78 1.42 15.10 -10.98
CA ARG A 78 1.17 16.46 -11.48
C ARG A 78 2.27 17.43 -11.04
N LEU A 79 2.72 17.36 -9.79
CA LEU A 79 3.84 18.15 -9.27
C LEU A 79 5.12 17.92 -10.09
N PHE A 80 5.47 16.66 -10.33
CA PHE A 80 6.68 16.29 -11.07
C PHE A 80 6.61 16.70 -12.55
N ARG A 81 5.40 16.69 -13.13
CA ARG A 81 5.16 17.19 -14.48
C ARG A 81 5.42 18.69 -14.58
N GLU A 82 4.88 19.48 -13.64
CA GLU A 82 5.08 20.94 -13.61
C GLU A 82 6.55 21.32 -13.41
N LYS A 83 7.26 20.60 -12.54
CA LYS A 83 8.70 20.83 -12.28
C LYS A 83 9.63 20.31 -13.41
N GLY A 84 9.08 19.70 -14.46
CA GLY A 84 9.87 19.11 -15.55
C GLY A 84 10.77 17.96 -15.11
N TRP A 85 10.49 17.31 -13.98
CA TRP A 85 11.29 16.19 -13.47
C TRP A 85 11.03 14.90 -14.24
N LEU A 86 9.82 14.73 -14.77
CA LEU A 86 9.45 13.56 -15.57
C LEU A 86 10.30 13.42 -16.84
N SER A 87 10.64 14.53 -17.51
CA SER A 87 11.51 14.49 -18.69
C SER A 87 12.94 14.12 -18.34
N LYS A 88 13.45 14.56 -17.19
CA LYS A 88 14.77 14.15 -16.65
C LYS A 88 14.80 12.65 -16.30
N LEU A 89 13.72 12.12 -15.71
CA LEU A 89 13.58 10.69 -15.40
C LEU A 89 13.54 9.83 -16.66
N LYS A 90 12.72 10.20 -17.66
CA LYS A 90 12.63 9.49 -18.95
C LYS A 90 13.96 9.44 -19.68
N ARG A 91 14.74 10.53 -19.65
CA ARG A 91 16.08 10.59 -20.27
C ARG A 91 17.09 9.67 -19.59
N LYS A 92 16.97 9.42 -18.29
CA LYS A 92 17.84 8.51 -17.52
C LYS A 92 17.46 7.03 -17.63
N ALA A 93 16.29 6.71 -18.18
CA ALA A 93 15.80 5.33 -18.32
C ALA A 93 15.66 4.92 -19.80
N PRO A 94 16.76 4.87 -20.59
CA PRO A 94 16.69 4.45 -21.98
C PRO A 94 16.35 2.96 -22.06
N GLY A 95 15.10 2.60 -22.35
CA GLY A 95 14.60 1.35 -22.95
C GLY A 95 14.88 -0.02 -22.27
N LYS A 96 15.90 -0.12 -21.42
CA LYS A 96 16.48 -1.35 -20.84
C LYS A 96 16.75 -1.21 -19.34
N SER A 97 16.04 -0.31 -18.65
CA SER A 97 16.12 -0.26 -17.19
C SER A 97 15.65 -1.61 -16.62
N VAL A 98 16.47 -2.25 -15.79
CA VAL A 98 16.12 -3.47 -15.04
C VAL A 98 14.78 -3.29 -14.34
N LEU A 99 14.51 -2.08 -13.83
CA LEU A 99 13.25 -1.70 -13.20
C LEU A 99 12.05 -1.80 -14.16
N ALA A 100 12.21 -1.40 -15.41
CA ALA A 100 11.16 -1.52 -16.43
C ALA A 100 10.93 -2.98 -16.85
N PHE A 101 11.98 -3.81 -16.87
CA PHE A 101 11.85 -5.24 -17.12
C PHE A 101 11.12 -5.96 -15.98
N MET A 102 11.50 -5.68 -14.73
CA MET A 102 10.83 -6.22 -13.54
C MET A 102 9.37 -5.78 -13.47
N GLY A 103 9.07 -4.51 -13.79
CA GLY A 103 7.69 -4.00 -13.84
C GLY A 103 6.81 -4.73 -14.87
N ARG A 104 7.36 -5.05 -16.06
CA ARG A 104 6.63 -5.81 -17.10
C ARG A 104 6.33 -7.26 -16.72
N HIS A 105 7.16 -7.87 -15.87
CA HIS A 105 6.97 -9.24 -15.37
C HIS A 105 6.55 -9.25 -13.90
N SER A 106 5.98 -8.14 -13.41
CA SER A 106 5.66 -7.95 -11.99
C SER A 106 4.77 -9.05 -11.43
N LEU A 107 3.81 -9.55 -12.22
CA LEU A 107 2.94 -10.66 -11.81
C LEU A 107 3.72 -11.95 -11.53
N ILE A 108 4.68 -12.30 -12.38
CA ILE A 108 5.51 -13.51 -12.20
C ILE A 108 6.37 -13.37 -10.95
N PHE A 109 7.04 -12.22 -10.80
CA PHE A 109 7.84 -11.93 -9.61
C PHE A 109 7.00 -11.93 -8.33
N TYR A 110 5.78 -11.39 -8.40
CA TYR A 110 4.84 -11.34 -7.29
C TYR A 110 4.39 -12.76 -6.87
N LEU A 111 4.01 -13.61 -7.83
CA LEU A 111 3.60 -14.99 -7.58
C LEU A 111 4.74 -15.86 -7.04
N LEU A 112 5.96 -15.68 -7.53
CA LEU A 112 7.13 -16.45 -7.07
C LEU A 112 7.61 -16.02 -5.68
N HIS A 113 7.40 -14.76 -5.30
CA HIS A 113 7.89 -14.25 -4.02
C HIS A 113 7.26 -14.97 -2.82
N GLN A 114 5.96 -15.27 -2.84
CA GLN A 114 5.28 -15.96 -1.74
C GLN A 114 5.87 -17.35 -1.42
N PRO A 115 5.99 -18.31 -2.38
CA PRO A 115 6.60 -19.61 -2.11
C PRO A 115 8.10 -19.51 -1.78
N CYS A 116 8.84 -18.57 -2.40
CA CYS A 116 10.25 -18.37 -2.05
C CYS A 116 10.44 -17.91 -0.61
N LEU A 117 9.60 -16.99 -0.12
CA LEU A 117 9.65 -16.56 1.28
C LEU A 117 9.28 -17.69 2.24
N LEU A 118 8.25 -18.47 1.93
CA LEU A 118 7.87 -19.62 2.74
C LEU A 118 9.00 -20.65 2.81
N LEU A 119 9.65 -20.94 1.69
CA LEU A 119 10.81 -21.85 1.65
C LEU A 119 11.98 -21.32 2.48
N LEU A 120 12.29 -20.01 2.37
CA LEU A 120 13.34 -19.38 3.16
C LEU A 120 13.05 -19.43 4.67
N MET A 121 11.80 -19.17 5.06
CA MET A 121 11.38 -19.27 6.46
C MET A 121 11.49 -20.70 6.98
N GLU A 122 11.09 -21.69 6.18
CA GLU A 122 11.18 -23.10 6.55
C GLU A 122 12.65 -23.57 6.67
N LEU A 123 13.51 -23.18 5.72
CA LEU A 123 14.95 -23.47 5.78
C LEU A 123 15.60 -22.84 7.01
N TYR A 124 15.22 -21.60 7.35
CA TYR A 124 15.68 -20.94 8.57
C TYR A 124 15.25 -21.72 9.82
N ASN A 125 13.99 -22.14 9.89
CA ASN A 125 13.47 -22.93 11.01
C ASN A 125 14.20 -24.28 11.18
N ILE A 126 14.59 -24.94 10.08
CA ILE A 126 15.35 -26.20 10.11
C ILE A 126 16.80 -26.00 10.60
N VAL A 127 17.45 -24.89 10.22
CA VAL A 127 18.86 -24.62 10.54
C VAL A 127 19.04 -24.04 11.94
N SER A 128 18.09 -23.22 12.41
CA SER A 128 18.04 -22.71 13.78
C SER A 128 16.76 -23.17 14.49
N PRO A 129 16.65 -24.47 14.81
CA PRO A 129 15.57 -24.95 15.66
C PRO A 129 15.84 -24.39 17.07
N LEU A 130 15.13 -23.34 17.45
CA LEU A 130 15.04 -22.91 18.84
C LEU A 130 14.11 -23.85 19.61
#